data_AF-A0A078F5T1-F1
#
_entry.id   AF-A0A078F5T1-F1
#
_cell.length_a   1.000
_cell.length_b   1.000
_cell.length_c   1.000
_cell.angle_alpha   90.00
_cell.angle_beta   90.00
_cell.angle_gamma   90.00
#
_symmetry.space_group_name_H-M   'P 1'
#
loop_
_entity.id
_entity.type
_entity.pdbx_description
1 polymer ?
#
loop_
_entity_poly.entity_id
_entity_poly.type
_entity_poly.pdbx_seq_one_letter_code
_entity_poly.pdbx_strand_id
1 'polypeptide(L)'
;MEALFLTSSSSSIAAPNKLFRHDWCTLVRDKRRLSPTWCRVGGGGGDGRSIKPERSIMVSSLLKDRGQVLIREQSSPAMDAETLVLSPNENGRYIEVNGVKTLLPPFSGAAKVGSKEGLGIVSFLQGKKFLITGSTGFLAKVLIEKVLRMAPDVGKIYLLIKAKNKEAAIERLKKEVLDTELFNTLRETHGASYMSFMLEKLVPVTGNICDSNIGLQVDSAEEIAKEVDVIINSAANTTFNERYDVALDINTRGPGNLMGFAKKCKKLKLFLQVSTAYVNGQRQGRIMEKPFSMGDCIATENFLEGNKKALDVAKELKLALDAAREGTQDQEEAQKMKDLGLERARSYGWQDTYVFTKAMGEMMINSTRGDVPVVIIRPSVIESTYKDPFPGWMEGNRMMDPIVLCYGKGQLTGFLVDPKGVLDVVPADMVVNATLAAIAKHGVVNTDQEPEINVYQIASSAINPLVFEDLAELLYNHYKSTPCMDSKGVPIMVPLMKLFDSVDDFSDHLWKDAQERSGLMNDVSSVDSKMLQKIKFICKKSVEQAKHLATIYEPYTFYGGRFDNSNTQRLLEYMSEAEKNEFGFDVGNINWKDYITNVHIPGLRKHVLKGRA
;
A
#
# COMPACT_ATOMS: atom_id res chain seq x y z
N MET A 1 8.36 0.24 -10.47
CA MET A 1 7.38 -0.14 -11.52
C MET A 1 7.11 0.98 -12.53
N GLU A 2 7.00 2.26 -12.13
CA GLU A 2 6.69 3.37 -13.07
C GLU A 2 7.70 3.55 -14.23
N ALA A 3 9.00 3.30 -14.01
CA ALA A 3 10.04 3.47 -15.05
C ALA A 3 9.99 2.41 -16.17
N LEU A 4 9.31 1.27 -15.95
CA LEU A 4 9.25 0.17 -16.92
C LEU A 4 8.19 0.39 -18.01
N PHE A 5 7.19 1.26 -17.78
CA PHE A 5 6.04 1.41 -18.67
C PHE A 5 5.99 2.76 -19.42
N LEU A 6 6.77 3.76 -19.00
CA LEU A 6 6.78 5.09 -19.63
C LEU A 6 7.81 5.25 -20.77
N THR A 7 8.59 4.21 -21.09
CA THR A 7 9.60 4.25 -22.16
C THR A 7 9.10 3.56 -23.44
N SER A 8 7.95 3.98 -23.96
CA SER A 8 7.64 3.76 -25.39
C SER A 8 7.00 5.02 -25.98
N SER A 9 7.86 5.97 -26.34
CA SER A 9 7.49 7.06 -27.22
C SER A 9 7.09 6.50 -28.59
N SER A 10 5.88 6.83 -29.00
CA SER A 10 5.28 6.74 -30.34
C SER A 10 6.28 6.66 -31.51
N SER A 11 6.23 5.58 -32.27
CA SER A 11 6.71 5.54 -33.65
C SER A 11 5.59 5.06 -34.57
N SER A 12 4.69 5.96 -34.95
CA SER A 12 3.75 5.75 -36.05
C SER A 12 4.50 5.86 -37.38
N ILE A 13 4.39 4.82 -38.20
CA ILE A 13 4.91 4.77 -39.57
C ILE A 13 4.07 5.70 -40.45
N ALA A 14 4.69 6.73 -41.04
CA ALA A 14 4.16 7.47 -42.18
C ALA A 14 5.15 7.31 -43.35
N ALA A 15 4.66 6.82 -44.50
CA ALA A 15 5.41 6.70 -45.75
C ALA A 15 5.27 7.98 -46.61
N PRO A 16 6.19 8.24 -47.56
CA PRO A 16 6.60 9.59 -47.92
C PRO A 16 5.95 10.11 -49.21
N ASN A 17 5.78 11.43 -49.32
CA ASN A 17 5.69 12.10 -50.61
C ASN A 17 6.54 13.38 -50.64
N LYS A 18 7.08 13.63 -51.83
CA LYS A 18 8.25 14.45 -52.18
C LYS A 18 7.92 15.91 -52.56
N LEU A 19 8.94 16.77 -52.38
CA LEU A 19 9.28 18.06 -53.05
C LEU A 19 8.37 19.29 -52.76
N PHE A 20 8.87 20.44 -52.25
CA PHE A 20 9.72 21.45 -52.91
C PHE A 20 10.34 22.47 -51.91
N ARG A 21 11.19 23.37 -52.41
CA ARG A 21 12.33 24.12 -51.83
C ARG A 21 12.07 25.53 -51.24
N HIS A 22 13.11 26.06 -50.55
CA HIS A 22 13.55 27.47 -50.31
C HIS A 22 12.84 28.25 -49.18
N ASP A 23 13.44 29.04 -48.26
CA ASP A 23 14.74 29.76 -48.08
C ASP A 23 15.02 29.98 -46.56
N TRP A 24 16.21 29.75 -46.00
CA TRP A 24 17.36 30.66 -45.70
C TRP A 24 17.24 31.71 -44.56
N CYS A 25 18.35 31.81 -43.79
CA CYS A 25 18.83 32.84 -42.82
C CYS A 25 18.46 32.69 -41.31
N THR A 26 19.34 32.82 -40.29
CA THR A 26 20.81 32.80 -40.08
C THR A 26 21.11 32.88 -38.55
N LEU A 27 22.36 32.53 -38.16
CA LEU A 27 23.17 32.99 -36.99
C LEU A 27 23.30 32.17 -35.67
N VAL A 28 24.33 31.30 -35.69
CA VAL A 28 25.57 31.23 -34.86
C VAL A 28 25.54 31.09 -33.31
N ARG A 29 26.00 29.88 -32.90
CA ARG A 29 26.94 29.46 -31.81
C ARG A 29 27.45 30.50 -30.78
N ASP A 30 27.51 30.05 -29.52
CA ASP A 30 28.79 30.00 -28.81
C ASP A 30 28.91 28.83 -27.80
N LYS A 31 30.12 28.26 -27.68
CA LYS A 31 30.49 27.11 -26.84
C LYS A 31 31.48 27.58 -25.77
N ARG A 32 31.31 27.20 -24.49
CA ARG A 32 32.46 26.98 -23.57
C ARG A 32 32.24 25.80 -22.61
N ARG A 33 33.27 24.96 -22.54
CA ARG A 33 33.52 23.85 -21.61
C ARG A 33 34.08 24.40 -20.29
N LEU A 34 33.84 23.72 -19.17
CA LEU A 34 34.77 23.64 -18.03
C LEU A 34 34.72 22.25 -17.37
N SER A 35 35.90 21.76 -17.01
CA SER A 35 36.25 20.44 -16.45
C SER A 35 36.38 20.48 -14.91
N PRO A 36 36.42 19.32 -14.23
CA PRO A 36 36.36 19.23 -12.76
C PRO A 36 37.75 19.07 -12.10
N THR A 37 37.88 19.56 -10.86
CA THR A 37 39.02 19.25 -9.98
C THR A 37 38.53 18.83 -8.60
N TRP A 38 39.07 17.70 -8.14
CA TRP A 38 38.92 17.12 -6.81
C TRP A 38 39.97 17.71 -5.86
N CYS A 39 39.66 17.83 -4.56
CA CYS A 39 40.68 17.89 -3.51
C CYS A 39 40.19 17.28 -2.18
N ARG A 40 41.13 16.56 -1.55
CA ARG A 40 41.09 15.80 -0.29
C ARG A 40 40.85 16.70 0.93
N VAL A 41 40.26 16.12 1.99
CA VAL A 41 40.33 16.67 3.36
C VAL A 41 41.12 15.70 4.24
N GLY A 42 42.14 16.23 4.91
CA GLY A 42 42.85 15.60 6.01
C GLY A 42 43.05 16.59 7.16
N GLY A 43 42.68 16.15 8.37
CA GLY A 43 43.32 16.41 9.67
C GLY A 43 43.56 17.83 10.20
N GLY A 44 42.98 18.10 11.38
CA GLY A 44 43.77 18.60 12.53
C GLY A 44 43.42 19.98 13.13
N GLY A 45 42.79 19.96 14.32
CA GLY A 45 43.27 20.64 15.54
C GLY A 45 42.96 22.13 15.82
N GLY A 46 42.37 22.39 17.01
CA GLY A 46 42.90 23.39 17.96
C GLY A 46 42.13 24.70 18.23
N ASP A 47 41.40 24.72 19.36
CA ASP A 47 41.21 25.78 20.39
C ASP A 47 41.15 27.30 20.08
N GLY A 48 40.23 28.00 20.77
CA GLY A 48 40.49 29.38 21.26
C GLY A 48 39.36 30.41 21.34
N ARG A 49 38.53 30.34 22.40
CA ARG A 49 37.76 31.37 23.16
C ARG A 49 37.53 32.84 22.68
N SER A 50 36.24 33.24 22.81
CA SER A 50 35.66 34.50 23.36
C SER A 50 35.79 35.82 22.55
N ILE A 51 34.74 36.64 22.28
CA ILE A 51 33.92 37.50 23.19
C ILE A 51 32.67 38.04 22.42
N LYS A 52 31.50 38.16 23.09
CA LYS A 52 30.18 38.78 22.68
C LYS A 52 30.20 40.34 22.82
N PRO A 53 29.12 41.17 22.67
CA PRO A 53 27.67 40.99 22.31
C PRO A 53 27.22 41.99 21.18
N GLU A 54 26.03 42.02 20.57
CA GLU A 54 24.63 42.38 20.95
C GLU A 54 23.83 42.28 19.60
N ARG A 55 22.53 42.02 19.46
CA ARG A 55 21.34 42.64 20.08
C ARG A 55 20.16 41.67 20.03
N SER A 56 19.37 41.71 21.10
CA SER A 56 18.03 41.16 21.21
C SER A 56 17.01 42.05 20.47
N ILE A 57 16.01 41.45 19.85
CA ILE A 57 14.66 42.03 19.76
C ILE A 57 13.67 40.96 20.22
N MET A 58 13.00 41.27 21.32
CA MET A 58 11.86 40.57 21.86
C MET A 58 10.66 41.50 21.65
N VAL A 59 9.60 41.05 20.97
CA VAL A 59 8.26 41.64 21.14
C VAL A 59 7.21 40.54 21.06
N SER A 60 6.47 40.43 22.16
CA SER A 60 5.25 39.67 22.39
C SER A 60 4.00 40.37 21.81
N SER A 61 2.89 39.62 21.84
CA SER A 61 1.51 40.09 22.04
C SER A 61 0.66 40.46 20.81
N LEU A 62 -0.45 39.72 20.66
CA LEU A 62 -1.81 40.15 20.31
C LEU A 62 -2.73 38.94 20.62
N LEU A 63 -3.19 38.81 21.88
CA LEU A 63 -4.59 39.00 22.35
C LEU A 63 -5.54 37.92 21.80
N LYS A 64 -5.99 36.91 22.57
CA LYS A 64 -7.00 36.98 23.65
C LYS A 64 -8.13 37.96 23.34
N ASP A 65 -9.25 37.42 22.87
CA ASP A 65 -10.54 37.92 23.35
C ASP A 65 -11.51 36.75 23.59
N ARG A 66 -12.17 36.81 24.75
CA ARG A 66 -13.13 35.83 25.26
C ARG A 66 -14.52 36.40 24.98
N GLY A 67 -15.34 35.67 24.23
CA GLY A 67 -16.78 35.92 24.13
C GLY A 67 -17.57 34.82 24.84
N GLN A 68 -18.19 35.15 25.96
CA GLN A 68 -19.27 34.38 26.59
C GLN A 68 -20.48 34.34 25.64
N VAL A 69 -21.05 33.16 25.39
CA VAL A 69 -22.44 33.04 24.92
C VAL A 69 -23.17 31.98 25.72
N LEU A 70 -24.05 32.51 26.58
CA LEU A 70 -25.33 32.03 27.10
C LEU A 70 -25.71 30.55 26.89
N ILE A 71 -25.79 29.87 28.03
CA ILE A 71 -26.64 28.72 28.30
C ILE A 71 -28.10 29.13 28.06
N ARG A 72 -28.83 28.34 27.27
CA ARG A 72 -30.29 28.34 27.27
C ARG A 72 -30.76 26.90 27.44
N GLU A 73 -31.14 26.59 28.67
CA GLU A 73 -31.95 25.43 29.01
C GLU A 73 -33.29 25.51 28.28
N GLN A 74 -33.68 24.44 27.58
CA GLN A 74 -35.08 24.11 27.44
C GLN A 74 -35.30 22.62 27.68
N SER A 75 -36.21 22.40 28.62
CA SER A 75 -36.75 21.18 29.19
C SER A 75 -37.48 20.28 28.20
N SER A 76 -37.50 19.00 28.56
CA SER A 76 -38.31 17.87 28.05
C SER A 76 -39.82 18.21 27.85
N PRO A 77 -40.58 17.33 27.16
CA PRO A 77 -41.12 16.16 27.87
C PRO A 77 -41.07 14.84 27.09
N ALA A 78 -41.08 13.78 27.89
CA ALA A 78 -41.31 12.39 27.52
C ALA A 78 -42.70 12.17 26.89
N MET A 79 -42.81 11.13 26.05
CA MET A 79 -44.00 10.29 25.98
C MET A 79 -43.57 8.84 25.72
N ASP A 80 -43.93 7.97 26.65
CA ASP A 80 -44.06 6.52 26.48
C ASP A 80 -45.21 6.21 25.52
N ALA A 81 -45.08 5.13 24.76
CA ALA A 81 -46.16 4.14 24.60
C ALA A 81 -45.64 2.88 23.89
N GLU A 82 -45.72 1.79 24.65
CA GLU A 82 -45.60 0.39 24.26
C GLU A 82 -46.51 0.03 23.07
N THR A 83 -46.10 -0.92 22.23
CA THR A 83 -47.01 -2.01 21.83
C THR A 83 -46.21 -3.26 21.45
N LEU A 84 -46.26 -4.26 22.34
CA LEU A 84 -46.04 -5.68 22.08
C LEU A 84 -47.22 -6.23 21.26
N VAL A 85 -46.97 -6.94 20.15
CA VAL A 85 -47.89 -7.97 19.66
C VAL A 85 -47.11 -9.17 19.13
N LEU A 86 -47.61 -10.33 19.55
CA LEU A 86 -47.12 -11.70 19.49
C LEU A 86 -47.09 -12.29 18.07
N SER A 87 -46.14 -13.22 17.88
CA SER A 87 -46.14 -14.22 16.81
C SER A 87 -47.31 -15.21 16.93
N PRO A 88 -47.59 -15.98 15.87
CA PRO A 88 -47.50 -17.44 16.06
C PRO A 88 -46.80 -18.22 14.92
N ASN A 89 -46.11 -19.28 15.37
CA ASN A 89 -45.80 -20.61 14.80
C ASN A 89 -46.64 -21.06 13.57
N GLU A 90 -46.24 -21.95 12.65
CA GLU A 90 -45.36 -23.13 12.73
C GLU A 90 -45.15 -23.79 11.33
N ASN A 91 -44.13 -24.65 11.22
CA ASN A 91 -43.94 -25.77 10.26
C ASN A 91 -43.43 -25.46 8.83
N GLY A 92 -42.36 -26.08 8.30
CA GLY A 92 -41.49 -27.13 8.87
C GLY A 92 -40.44 -27.66 7.88
N ARG A 93 -39.55 -28.49 8.46
CA ARG A 93 -38.63 -29.51 7.88
C ARG A 93 -37.33 -29.04 7.21
N TYR A 94 -36.22 -29.27 7.91
CA TYR A 94 -34.90 -29.52 7.34
C TYR A 94 -34.49 -30.98 7.59
N ILE A 95 -33.88 -31.58 6.56
CA ILE A 95 -33.40 -32.96 6.50
C ILE A 95 -32.01 -33.03 7.17
N GLU A 96 -31.84 -33.92 8.15
CA GLU A 96 -30.54 -34.30 8.71
C GLU A 96 -29.75 -35.15 7.70
N VAL A 97 -28.49 -34.78 7.47
CA VAL A 97 -27.46 -35.72 7.02
C VAL A 97 -26.29 -35.64 7.99
N ASN A 98 -26.13 -36.69 8.78
CA ASN A 98 -25.05 -36.88 9.74
C ASN A 98 -23.71 -37.14 9.05
N GLY A 99 -22.64 -36.54 9.58
CA GLY A 99 -21.37 -37.26 9.74
C GLY A 99 -20.12 -36.65 9.12
N VAL A 100 -19.50 -35.66 9.77
CA VAL A 100 -18.03 -35.53 9.87
C VAL A 100 -17.68 -34.97 11.25
N LYS A 101 -17.12 -35.81 12.13
CA LYS A 101 -16.51 -35.38 13.40
C LYS A 101 -15.11 -34.83 13.09
N THR A 102 -14.95 -33.51 13.11
CA THR A 102 -13.64 -32.86 13.18
C THR A 102 -13.43 -32.42 14.62
N LEU A 103 -12.48 -33.04 15.31
CA LEU A 103 -12.07 -32.72 16.67
C LEU A 103 -11.42 -31.32 16.70
N LEU A 104 -12.16 -30.31 17.13
CA LEU A 104 -11.60 -29.02 17.56
C LEU A 104 -11.24 -29.12 19.05
N PRO A 105 -10.09 -28.59 19.50
CA PRO A 105 -9.81 -28.45 20.93
C PRO A 105 -10.72 -27.37 21.53
N PRO A 106 -11.06 -27.44 22.83
CA PRO A 106 -11.97 -26.51 23.46
C PRO A 106 -11.27 -25.17 23.69
N PHE A 107 -11.65 -24.13 22.93
CA PHE A 107 -11.32 -22.76 23.29
C PHE A 107 -12.38 -22.23 24.26
N SER A 108 -11.97 -22.12 25.53
CA SER A 108 -12.68 -21.38 26.55
C SER A 108 -12.50 -19.88 26.30
N GLY A 109 -13.55 -19.24 25.82
CA GLY A 109 -13.62 -17.79 25.67
C GLY A 109 -15.03 -17.42 25.27
N ALA A 110 -15.90 -17.26 26.27
CA ALA A 110 -17.28 -16.86 26.04
C ALA A 110 -17.31 -15.56 25.22
N ALA A 111 -17.88 -15.64 24.01
CA ALA A 111 -18.22 -14.47 23.23
C ALA A 111 -19.23 -13.65 24.05
N LYS A 112 -18.76 -12.54 24.64
CA LYS A 112 -19.66 -11.52 25.16
C LYS A 112 -20.38 -10.91 23.96
N VAL A 113 -21.69 -11.12 23.93
CA VAL A 113 -22.67 -10.42 23.10
C VAL A 113 -22.29 -8.93 23.03
N GLY A 114 -22.19 -8.38 21.82
CA GLY A 114 -21.75 -7.01 21.56
C GLY A 114 -22.45 -5.97 22.44
N SER A 115 -21.69 -5.02 22.97
CA SER A 115 -22.27 -3.85 23.63
C SER A 115 -23.12 -3.09 22.59
N LYS A 116 -24.29 -2.60 22.98
CA LYS A 116 -25.08 -1.69 22.13
C LYS A 116 -24.32 -0.41 21.74
N GLU A 117 -23.18 -0.15 22.37
CA GLU A 117 -22.37 1.07 22.24
C GLU A 117 -21.27 0.99 21.16
N GLY A 118 -21.00 -0.19 20.59
CA GLY A 118 -19.97 -0.34 19.53
C GLY A 118 -18.53 -0.21 20.04
N LEU A 119 -17.58 0.05 19.13
CA LEU A 119 -16.15 0.19 19.42
C LEU A 119 -15.76 1.59 19.93
N GLY A 120 -16.63 2.59 19.73
CA GLY A 120 -16.36 3.98 20.05
C GLY A 120 -15.27 4.61 19.18
N ILE A 121 -15.19 4.27 17.88
CA ILE A 121 -14.06 4.68 16.99
C ILE A 121 -13.79 6.19 17.05
N VAL A 122 -14.81 7.02 16.81
CA VAL A 122 -14.66 8.49 16.84
C VAL A 122 -14.26 8.95 18.24
N SER A 123 -14.93 8.45 19.29
CA SER A 123 -14.65 8.82 20.69
C SER A 123 -13.21 8.49 21.11
N PHE A 124 -12.66 7.38 20.61
CA PHE A 124 -11.28 7.01 20.85
C PHE A 124 -10.33 8.05 20.25
N LEU A 125 -10.57 8.46 19.00
CA LEU A 125 -9.72 9.41 18.26
C LEU A 125 -9.67 10.81 18.88
N GLN A 126 -10.73 11.23 19.59
CA GLN A 126 -10.83 12.57 20.19
C GLN A 126 -9.62 12.90 21.06
N GLY A 127 -8.97 14.03 20.74
CA GLY A 127 -7.78 14.51 21.44
C GLY A 127 -6.53 13.64 21.33
N LYS A 128 -6.58 12.47 20.68
CA LYS A 128 -5.41 11.58 20.55
C LYS A 128 -4.38 12.16 19.61
N LYS A 129 -3.13 11.92 19.96
CA LYS A 129 -1.97 12.35 19.18
C LYS A 129 -1.30 11.17 18.52
N PHE A 130 -1.02 11.33 17.23
CA PHE A 130 -0.50 10.26 16.39
C PHE A 130 0.91 10.56 15.93
N LEU A 131 1.74 9.53 15.78
CA LEU A 131 2.94 9.57 14.95
C LEU A 131 2.76 8.60 13.78
N ILE A 132 2.77 9.11 12.55
CA ILE A 132 2.56 8.32 11.34
C ILE A 132 3.85 8.35 10.50
N THR A 133 4.41 7.17 10.24
CA THR A 133 5.51 6.98 9.28
C THR A 133 4.97 6.60 7.91
N GLY A 134 5.70 6.90 6.84
CA GLY A 134 5.20 6.67 5.48
C GLY A 134 3.99 7.56 5.16
N SER A 135 3.89 8.70 5.84
CA SER A 135 2.74 9.61 5.87
C SER A 135 2.33 10.17 4.50
N THR A 136 3.25 10.26 3.55
CA THR A 136 2.95 10.71 2.18
C THR A 136 2.53 9.58 1.25
N GLY A 137 2.55 8.32 1.71
CA GLY A 137 2.10 7.16 0.96
C GLY A 137 0.58 7.10 0.84
N PHE A 138 0.12 6.41 -0.20
CA PHE A 138 -1.30 6.26 -0.55
C PHE A 138 -2.22 5.89 0.63
N LEU A 139 -1.98 4.74 1.28
CA LEU A 139 -2.84 4.28 2.39
C LEU A 139 -2.83 5.26 3.58
N ALA A 140 -1.66 5.80 3.91
CA ALA A 140 -1.53 6.76 5.02
C ALA A 140 -2.33 8.04 4.74
N LYS A 141 -2.40 8.50 3.50
CA LYS A 141 -3.22 9.65 3.12
C LYS A 141 -4.72 9.39 3.28
N VAL A 142 -5.21 8.24 2.82
CA VAL A 142 -6.62 7.84 3.05
C VAL A 142 -6.93 7.79 4.54
N LEU A 143 -5.99 7.26 5.35
CA LEU A 143 -6.15 7.21 6.80
C LEU A 143 -6.21 8.60 7.43
N ILE A 144 -5.29 9.50 7.05
CA ILE A 144 -5.26 10.87 7.57
C ILE A 144 -6.53 11.63 7.18
N GLU A 145 -6.99 11.50 5.93
CA GLU A 145 -8.25 12.09 5.47
C GLU A 145 -9.42 11.59 6.32
N LYS A 146 -9.57 10.27 6.47
CA LYS A 146 -10.66 9.67 7.23
C LYS A 146 -10.65 10.12 8.70
N VAL A 147 -9.48 10.15 9.34
CA VAL A 147 -9.35 10.63 10.72
C VAL A 147 -9.79 12.09 10.84
N LEU A 148 -9.29 12.97 9.98
CA LEU A 148 -9.61 14.41 10.05
C LEU A 148 -11.08 14.69 9.73
N ARG A 149 -11.69 13.95 8.80
CA ARG A 149 -13.09 14.10 8.43
C ARG A 149 -14.04 13.59 9.50
N MET A 150 -13.71 12.47 10.14
CA MET A 150 -14.60 11.82 11.11
C MET A 150 -14.37 12.28 12.55
N ALA A 151 -13.18 12.76 12.89
CA ALA A 151 -12.81 13.23 14.22
C ALA A 151 -12.00 14.55 14.13
N PRO A 152 -12.64 15.68 13.79
CA PRO A 152 -11.94 16.97 13.63
C PRO A 152 -11.32 17.50 14.94
N ASP A 153 -11.73 16.97 16.09
CA ASP A 153 -11.18 17.22 17.41
C ASP A 153 -10.02 16.27 17.78
N VAL A 154 -9.50 15.48 16.84
CA VAL A 154 -8.22 14.77 16.97
C VAL A 154 -7.10 15.75 17.36
N GLY A 155 -6.14 15.25 18.13
CA GLY A 155 -4.95 16.01 18.49
C GLY A 155 -3.98 16.19 17.31
N LYS A 156 -2.73 16.51 17.63
CA LYS A 156 -1.67 16.62 16.63
C LYS A 156 -1.37 15.26 15.99
N ILE A 157 -1.23 15.25 14.67
CA ILE A 157 -0.75 14.13 13.88
C ILE A 157 0.66 14.49 13.40
N TYR A 158 1.67 13.92 14.04
CA TYR A 158 3.07 14.04 13.64
C TYR A 158 3.32 13.16 12.42
N LEU A 159 3.75 13.78 11.32
CA LEU A 159 3.98 13.12 10.04
C LEU A 159 5.49 12.99 9.83
N LEU A 160 6.03 11.78 10.01
CA LEU A 160 7.45 11.51 9.74
C LEU A 160 7.68 11.50 8.23
N ILE A 161 8.41 12.49 7.74
CA ILE A 161 8.70 12.72 6.32
C ILE A 161 10.21 12.69 6.10
N LYS A 162 10.66 11.80 5.20
CA LYS A 162 12.07 11.73 4.79
C LYS A 162 12.42 12.96 3.94
N ALA A 163 13.08 13.95 4.53
CA ALA A 163 13.47 15.17 3.84
C ALA A 163 14.83 15.68 4.35
N LYS A 164 15.46 16.55 3.57
CA LYS A 164 16.79 17.11 3.90
C LYS A 164 16.75 18.05 5.11
N ASN A 165 15.65 18.79 5.26
CA ASN A 165 15.42 19.78 6.29
C ASN A 165 13.91 20.00 6.49
N LYS A 166 13.55 20.84 7.47
CA LYS A 166 12.17 21.11 7.84
C LYS A 166 11.38 21.78 6.73
N GLU A 167 12.02 22.69 5.99
CA GLU A 167 11.42 23.41 4.87
C GLU A 167 11.01 22.44 3.77
N ALA A 168 11.89 21.51 3.40
CA ALA A 168 11.59 20.46 2.42
C ALA A 168 10.49 19.51 2.93
N ALA A 169 10.43 19.20 4.23
CA ALA A 169 9.34 18.40 4.78
C ALA A 169 7.98 19.11 4.67
N ILE A 170 7.94 20.43 4.92
CA ILE A 170 6.74 21.25 4.77
C ILE A 170 6.32 21.34 3.29
N GLU A 171 7.28 21.50 2.37
CA GLU A 171 6.98 21.52 0.94
C GLU A 171 6.37 20.19 0.48
N ARG A 172 6.96 19.06 0.91
CA ARG A 172 6.41 17.73 0.63
C ARG A 172 5.01 17.55 1.23
N LEU A 173 4.78 18.00 2.47
CA LEU A 173 3.44 17.96 3.08
C LEU A 173 2.41 18.70 2.22
N LYS A 174 2.73 19.91 1.77
CA LYS A 174 1.83 20.70 0.92
C LYS A 174 1.51 19.97 -0.38
N LYS A 175 2.54 19.60 -1.13
CA LYS A 175 2.42 19.03 -2.48
C LYS A 175 1.85 17.61 -2.50
N GLU A 176 2.28 16.77 -1.57
CA GLU A 176 1.96 15.33 -1.59
C GLU A 176 0.70 14.99 -0.77
N VAL A 177 0.23 15.91 0.09
CA VAL A 177 -0.94 15.69 0.96
C VAL A 177 -1.99 16.80 0.78
N LEU A 178 -1.69 18.04 1.20
CA LEU A 178 -2.70 19.11 1.31
C LEU A 178 -3.35 19.51 -0.03
N ASP A 179 -2.57 19.47 -1.11
CA ASP A 179 -3.00 19.87 -2.44
C ASP A 179 -3.70 18.75 -3.21
N THR A 180 -3.71 17.51 -2.68
CA THR A 180 -4.28 16.36 -3.37
C THR A 180 -5.80 16.35 -3.34
N GLU A 181 -6.42 15.82 -4.40
CA GLU A 181 -7.88 15.74 -4.57
C GLU A 181 -8.56 14.95 -3.44
N LEU A 182 -7.83 14.03 -2.80
CA LEU A 182 -8.33 13.25 -1.66
C LEU A 182 -8.92 14.14 -0.57
N PHE A 183 -8.30 15.29 -0.29
CA PHE A 183 -8.71 16.19 0.78
C PHE A 183 -9.77 17.22 0.34
N ASN A 184 -10.37 17.07 -0.84
CA ASN A 184 -11.39 18.00 -1.32
C ASN A 184 -12.62 18.05 -0.41
N THR A 185 -13.08 16.91 0.12
CA THR A 185 -14.21 16.89 1.06
C THR A 185 -13.92 17.73 2.31
N LEU A 186 -12.70 17.64 2.86
CA LEU A 186 -12.26 18.50 3.97
C LEU A 186 -12.14 19.97 3.53
N ARG A 187 -11.66 20.24 2.32
CA ARG A 187 -11.57 21.60 1.77
C ARG A 187 -12.94 22.26 1.62
N GLU A 188 -13.93 21.51 1.16
CA GLU A 188 -15.32 21.95 1.05
C GLU A 188 -15.92 22.17 2.44
N THR A 189 -15.67 21.26 3.38
CA THR A 189 -16.19 21.33 4.77
C THR A 189 -15.65 22.55 5.53
N HIS A 190 -14.35 22.84 5.41
CA HIS A 190 -13.70 23.92 6.17
C HIS A 190 -13.58 25.24 5.40
N GLY A 191 -13.84 25.28 4.09
CA GLY A 191 -13.78 26.47 3.26
C GLY A 191 -12.48 27.26 3.43
N ALA A 192 -12.59 28.56 3.73
CA ALA A 192 -11.44 29.45 3.93
C ALA A 192 -10.53 29.02 5.10
N SER A 193 -11.05 28.26 6.07
CA SER A 193 -10.31 27.75 7.22
C SER A 193 -9.58 26.43 6.96
N TYR A 194 -9.70 25.84 5.76
CA TYR A 194 -9.08 24.56 5.42
C TYR A 194 -7.57 24.53 5.73
N MET A 195 -6.81 25.50 5.21
CA MET A 195 -5.36 25.52 5.41
C MET A 195 -4.99 25.69 6.89
N SER A 196 -5.72 26.54 7.61
CA SER A 196 -5.51 26.76 9.05
C SER A 196 -5.78 25.48 9.85
N PHE A 197 -6.90 24.81 9.59
CA PHE A 197 -7.26 23.54 10.21
C PHE A 197 -6.23 22.46 9.93
N MET A 198 -5.85 22.27 8.66
CA MET A 198 -4.87 21.24 8.28
C MET A 198 -3.50 21.48 8.92
N LEU A 199 -3.02 22.73 8.98
CA LEU A 199 -1.73 23.07 9.59
C LEU A 199 -1.75 23.05 11.13
N GLU A 200 -2.93 23.20 11.74
CA GLU A 200 -3.10 22.99 13.17
C GLU A 200 -2.97 21.50 13.53
N LYS A 201 -3.54 20.61 12.71
CA LYS A 201 -3.56 19.17 12.97
C LYS A 201 -2.32 18.44 12.50
N LEU A 202 -1.77 18.79 11.33
CA LEU A 202 -0.68 18.05 10.68
C LEU A 202 0.67 18.71 10.96
N VAL A 203 1.53 18.01 11.70
CA VAL A 203 2.86 18.49 12.08
C VAL A 203 3.93 17.70 11.32
N PRO A 204 4.52 18.24 10.24
CA PRO A 204 5.58 17.54 9.52
C PRO A 204 6.86 17.52 10.35
N VAL A 205 7.45 16.33 10.49
CA VAL A 205 8.71 16.12 11.20
C VAL A 205 9.69 15.37 10.31
N THR A 206 10.92 15.88 10.22
CA THR A 206 11.97 15.25 9.42
C THR A 206 12.47 14.00 10.11
N GLY A 207 12.50 12.87 9.41
CA GLY A 207 13.14 11.68 9.93
C GLY A 207 13.07 10.51 8.97
N ASN A 208 13.67 9.40 9.40
CA ASN A 208 13.84 8.18 8.63
C ASN A 208 13.98 7.02 9.60
N ILE A 209 13.08 6.02 9.49
CA ILE A 209 13.03 4.91 10.44
C ILE A 209 14.28 4.02 10.40
N CYS A 210 15.06 4.07 9.32
CA CYS A 210 16.34 3.38 9.21
C CYS A 210 17.41 3.94 10.17
N ASP A 211 17.26 5.19 10.60
CA ASP A 211 18.25 5.90 11.40
C ASP A 211 17.98 5.77 12.90
N SER A 212 19.03 5.96 13.71
CA SER A 212 18.91 6.01 15.17
C SER A 212 17.90 7.08 15.61
N ASN A 213 17.08 6.77 16.63
CA ASN A 213 15.96 7.62 17.05
C ASN A 213 15.04 8.04 15.88
N ILE A 214 14.85 7.14 14.90
CA ILE A 214 14.03 7.35 13.70
C ILE A 214 14.37 8.62 12.91
N GLY A 215 15.62 9.08 13.02
CA GLY A 215 16.14 10.27 12.34
C GLY A 215 15.58 11.60 12.86
N LEU A 216 14.89 11.61 14.01
CA LEU A 216 14.40 12.83 14.64
C LEU A 216 15.54 13.58 15.35
N GLN A 217 15.45 14.91 15.37
CA GLN A 217 16.27 15.73 16.27
C GLN A 217 15.90 15.44 17.73
N VAL A 218 16.89 15.52 18.63
CA VAL A 218 16.74 15.14 20.05
C VAL A 218 15.54 15.84 20.70
N ASP A 219 15.45 17.16 20.58
CA ASP A 219 14.36 17.94 21.20
C ASP A 219 12.98 17.54 20.66
N SER A 220 12.86 17.34 19.34
CA SER A 220 11.61 16.89 18.70
C SER A 220 11.26 15.46 19.12
N ALA A 221 12.25 14.56 19.20
CA ALA A 221 12.06 13.19 19.64
C ALA A 221 11.52 13.15 21.08
N GLU A 222 12.07 13.98 21.98
CA GLU A 222 11.59 14.08 23.35
C GLU A 222 10.18 14.67 23.46
N GLU A 223 9.87 15.73 22.69
CA GLU A 223 8.53 16.33 22.67
C GLU A 223 7.49 15.31 22.21
N ILE A 224 7.74 14.65 21.08
CA ILE A 224 6.83 13.66 20.49
C ILE A 224 6.63 12.48 21.45
N ALA A 225 7.72 11.96 22.04
CA ALA A 225 7.63 10.83 22.98
C ALA A 225 6.85 11.15 24.26
N LYS A 226 6.75 12.43 24.66
CA LYS A 226 5.98 12.84 25.86
C LYS A 226 4.47 12.82 25.61
N GLU A 227 4.01 12.89 24.37
CA GLU A 227 2.60 13.17 24.08
C GLU A 227 1.90 12.24 23.09
N VAL A 228 2.62 11.44 22.30
CA VAL A 228 1.98 10.52 21.35
C VAL A 228 1.23 9.39 22.06
N ASP A 229 -0.02 9.18 21.64
CA ASP A 229 -0.89 8.11 22.10
C ASP A 229 -0.86 6.90 21.16
N VAL A 230 -0.71 7.10 19.85
CA VAL A 230 -0.71 6.01 18.85
C VAL A 230 0.41 6.21 17.83
N ILE A 231 1.19 5.15 17.59
CA ILE A 231 2.19 5.11 16.51
C ILE A 231 1.65 4.22 15.39
N ILE A 232 1.63 4.74 14.16
CA ILE A 232 1.25 3.99 12.96
C ILE A 232 2.47 3.90 12.04
N ASN A 233 2.99 2.69 11.87
CA ASN A 233 4.07 2.40 10.94
C ASN A 233 3.53 1.96 9.57
N SER A 234 3.47 2.91 8.63
CA SER A 234 3.15 2.63 7.22
C SER A 234 4.36 2.82 6.28
N ALA A 235 5.53 3.18 6.80
CA ALA A 235 6.76 3.26 6.01
C ALA A 235 7.23 1.85 5.59
N ALA A 236 7.48 1.68 4.30
CA ALA A 236 8.02 0.46 3.73
C ALA A 236 8.66 0.76 2.36
N ASN A 237 9.55 -0.12 1.90
CA ASN A 237 9.83 -0.28 0.49
C ASN A 237 8.97 -1.43 -0.04
N THR A 238 8.14 -1.15 -1.04
CA THR A 238 7.17 -2.10 -1.62
C THR A 238 7.60 -2.64 -2.98
N THR A 239 8.87 -2.46 -3.36
CA THR A 239 9.42 -2.97 -4.63
C THR A 239 9.81 -4.43 -4.44
N PHE A 240 9.19 -5.34 -5.20
CA PHE A 240 9.41 -6.80 -5.07
C PHE A 240 10.87 -7.22 -5.27
N ASN A 241 11.59 -6.53 -6.17
CA ASN A 241 12.98 -6.82 -6.50
C ASN A 241 13.92 -5.64 -6.17
N GLU A 242 13.82 -5.12 -4.95
CA GLU A 242 14.75 -4.13 -4.41
C GLU A 242 16.08 -4.79 -3.98
N ARG A 243 17.17 -4.02 -3.95
CA ARG A 243 18.42 -4.46 -3.33
C ARG A 243 18.16 -4.95 -1.90
N TYR A 244 18.74 -6.10 -1.55
CA TYR A 244 18.42 -6.77 -0.29
C TYR A 244 18.79 -5.97 0.96
N ASP A 245 19.93 -5.29 0.97
CA ASP A 245 20.37 -4.38 2.05
C ASP A 245 19.37 -3.24 2.28
N VAL A 246 18.93 -2.60 1.19
CA VAL A 246 17.95 -1.51 1.23
C VAL A 246 16.60 -2.00 1.75
N ALA A 247 16.13 -3.16 1.27
CA ALA A 247 14.85 -3.74 1.69
C ALA A 247 14.86 -4.16 3.17
N LEU A 248 15.93 -4.82 3.64
CA LEU A 248 16.13 -5.17 5.05
C LEU A 248 16.19 -3.94 5.95
N ASP A 249 16.89 -2.89 5.51
CA ASP A 249 17.04 -1.68 6.32
C ASP A 249 15.68 -1.04 6.64
N ILE A 250 14.85 -0.83 5.63
CA ILE A 250 13.56 -0.16 5.79
C ILE A 250 12.45 -1.09 6.33
N ASN A 251 12.35 -2.34 5.87
CA ASN A 251 11.24 -3.23 6.21
C ASN A 251 11.51 -4.11 7.44
N THR A 252 12.77 -4.34 7.80
CA THR A 252 13.15 -5.20 8.95
C THR A 252 13.74 -4.38 10.10
N ARG A 253 14.82 -3.64 9.84
CA ARG A 253 15.50 -2.84 10.88
C ARG A 253 14.67 -1.63 11.27
N GLY A 254 14.05 -0.96 10.30
CA GLY A 254 13.20 0.22 10.48
C GLY A 254 12.09 0.04 11.51
N PRO A 255 11.24 -1.01 11.42
CA PRO A 255 10.24 -1.29 12.44
C PRO A 255 10.84 -1.55 13.83
N GLY A 256 11.99 -2.23 13.92
CA GLY A 256 12.70 -2.42 15.19
C GLY A 256 13.18 -1.11 15.81
N ASN A 257 13.76 -0.21 15.01
CA ASN A 257 14.16 1.13 15.46
C ASN A 257 12.96 1.96 15.94
N LEU A 258 11.85 1.91 15.19
CA LEU A 258 10.63 2.61 15.56
C LEU A 258 10.00 2.03 16.83
N MET A 259 10.04 0.71 17.04
CA MET A 259 9.64 0.09 18.30
C MET A 259 10.55 0.55 19.47
N GLY A 260 11.85 0.69 19.23
CA GLY A 260 12.78 1.29 20.19
C GLY A 260 12.41 2.72 20.58
N PHE A 261 11.89 3.53 19.66
CA PHE A 261 11.32 4.84 19.96
C PHE A 261 9.98 4.74 20.68
N ALA A 262 9.10 3.82 20.27
CA ALA A 262 7.79 3.58 20.88
C ALA A 262 7.90 3.27 22.38
N LYS A 263 8.89 2.48 22.80
CA LYS A 263 9.15 2.18 24.22
C LYS A 263 9.54 3.38 25.07
N LYS A 264 9.94 4.50 24.45
CA LYS A 264 10.21 5.78 25.14
C LYS A 264 8.92 6.59 25.35
N CYS A 265 7.84 6.24 24.66
CA CYS A 265 6.58 6.98 24.65
C CYS A 265 5.70 6.57 25.83
N LYS A 266 5.71 7.34 26.92
CA LYS A 266 5.02 6.99 28.17
C LYS A 266 3.49 7.00 28.10
N LYS A 267 2.92 7.73 27.14
CA LYS A 267 1.47 7.81 26.91
C LYS A 267 0.98 6.84 25.84
N LEU A 268 1.90 6.09 25.22
CA LEU A 268 1.57 5.21 24.11
C LEU A 268 0.52 4.17 24.54
N LYS A 269 -0.59 4.18 23.82
CA LYS A 269 -1.69 3.24 23.94
C LYS A 269 -1.52 2.06 23.00
N LEU A 270 -1.02 2.32 21.79
CA LEU A 270 -0.95 1.31 20.75
C LEU A 270 0.15 1.60 19.73
N PHE A 271 0.83 0.54 19.31
CA PHE A 271 1.68 0.52 18.12
C PHE A 271 0.99 -0.27 17.01
N LEU A 272 0.79 0.35 15.84
CA LEU A 272 0.21 -0.31 14.68
C LEU A 272 1.25 -0.49 13.58
N GLN A 273 1.38 -1.70 13.07
CA GLN A 273 2.20 -2.05 11.92
C GLN A 273 1.33 -2.34 10.70
N VAL A 274 1.52 -1.60 9.61
CA VAL A 274 0.99 -1.99 8.30
C VAL A 274 1.95 -2.98 7.66
N SER A 275 1.50 -4.21 7.45
CA SER A 275 2.22 -5.29 6.78
C SER A 275 1.54 -5.61 5.43
N THR A 276 1.50 -6.87 5.02
CA THR A 276 0.75 -7.36 3.86
C THR A 276 0.30 -8.79 4.12
N ALA A 277 -0.84 -9.24 3.60
CA ALA A 277 -1.26 -10.64 3.73
C ALA A 277 -0.26 -11.61 3.08
N TYR A 278 0.52 -11.15 2.10
CA TYR A 278 1.52 -11.97 1.41
C TYR A 278 2.79 -12.27 2.21
N VAL A 279 2.96 -11.72 3.43
CA VAL A 279 4.00 -12.20 4.37
C VAL A 279 3.83 -13.68 4.72
N ASN A 280 2.67 -14.27 4.42
CA ASN A 280 2.44 -15.69 4.53
C ASN A 280 3.16 -16.53 3.45
N GLY A 281 3.98 -15.89 2.60
CA GLY A 281 4.87 -16.57 1.67
C GLY A 281 4.15 -17.60 0.80
N GLN A 282 4.80 -18.73 0.58
CA GLN A 282 4.32 -19.80 -0.30
C GLN A 282 3.26 -20.73 0.33
N ARG A 283 2.69 -20.38 1.49
CA ARG A 283 1.62 -21.17 2.13
C ARG A 283 0.43 -21.34 1.18
N GLN A 284 -0.22 -22.51 1.26
CA GLN A 284 -1.35 -22.90 0.41
C GLN A 284 -2.61 -23.12 1.25
N GLY A 285 -3.78 -23.10 0.61
CA GLY A 285 -5.06 -23.32 1.29
C GLY A 285 -5.44 -22.16 2.20
N ARG A 286 -6.25 -22.41 3.23
CA ARG A 286 -6.72 -21.37 4.16
C ARG A 286 -5.62 -20.97 5.15
N ILE A 287 -5.25 -19.69 5.17
CA ILE A 287 -4.12 -19.17 5.94
C ILE A 287 -4.62 -18.28 7.08
N MET A 288 -4.36 -18.72 8.31
CA MET A 288 -4.85 -18.08 9.52
C MET A 288 -4.08 -16.81 9.92
N GLU A 289 -4.75 -15.91 10.63
CA GLU A 289 -4.21 -14.65 11.16
C GLU A 289 -3.27 -14.87 12.36
N LYS A 290 -2.10 -15.48 12.10
CA LYS A 290 -1.10 -15.78 13.13
C LYS A 290 0.07 -14.78 13.09
N PRO A 291 0.57 -14.31 14.25
CA PRO A 291 1.77 -13.49 14.32
C PRO A 291 3.02 -14.32 13.98
N PHE A 292 4.06 -13.65 13.48
CA PHE A 292 5.37 -14.28 13.28
C PHE A 292 6.23 -14.15 14.53
N SER A 293 7.01 -15.19 14.81
CA SER A 293 8.02 -15.25 15.87
C SER A 293 9.41 -15.41 15.29
N MET A 294 10.43 -15.03 16.08
CA MET A 294 11.82 -15.25 15.68
C MET A 294 12.08 -16.74 15.42
N GLY A 295 12.73 -17.04 14.30
CA GLY A 295 13.01 -18.41 13.87
C GLY A 295 11.99 -18.99 12.89
N ASP A 296 10.80 -18.38 12.73
CA ASP A 296 9.78 -18.88 11.81
C ASP A 296 10.31 -18.98 10.37
N CYS A 297 10.03 -20.11 9.72
CA CYS A 297 10.53 -20.43 8.39
C CYS A 297 9.48 -21.26 7.64
N ILE A 298 8.84 -20.64 6.65
CA ILE A 298 7.73 -21.24 5.89
C ILE A 298 8.17 -22.49 5.16
N ALA A 299 9.38 -22.50 4.60
CA ALA A 299 9.93 -23.66 3.89
C ALA A 299 9.98 -24.92 4.77
N THR A 300 9.98 -24.79 6.10
CA THR A 300 10.11 -25.92 7.03
C THR A 300 8.83 -26.28 7.77
N GLU A 301 7.72 -25.58 7.51
CA GLU A 301 6.44 -25.80 8.22
C GLU A 301 5.86 -27.19 7.98
N ASN A 302 6.11 -27.78 6.81
CA ASN A 302 5.67 -29.13 6.45
C ASN A 302 6.69 -30.22 6.82
N PHE A 303 7.84 -29.87 7.39
CA PHE A 303 8.89 -30.82 7.75
C PHE A 303 8.79 -31.22 9.23
N LEU A 304 9.00 -32.52 9.51
CA LEU A 304 9.08 -33.03 10.89
C LEU A 304 10.25 -32.37 11.65
N GLU A 305 10.10 -32.25 12.97
CA GLU A 305 10.87 -31.36 13.88
C GLU A 305 12.41 -31.45 13.81
N GLY A 306 12.99 -32.50 13.23
CA GLY A 306 14.43 -32.73 13.20
C GLY A 306 15.26 -31.95 12.16
N ASN A 307 14.64 -31.33 11.14
CA ASN A 307 15.35 -30.65 10.04
C ASN A 307 14.89 -29.18 9.80
N LYS A 308 14.34 -28.52 10.83
CA LYS A 308 13.85 -27.15 10.70
C LYS A 308 15.02 -26.15 10.64
N LYS A 309 15.32 -25.64 9.43
CA LYS A 309 16.12 -24.43 9.22
C LYS A 309 15.39 -23.23 9.85
N ALA A 310 15.83 -22.78 11.01
CA ALA A 310 15.32 -21.56 11.63
C ALA A 310 15.84 -20.30 10.92
N LEU A 311 14.97 -19.31 10.71
CA LEU A 311 15.36 -18.02 10.16
C LEU A 311 16.05 -17.17 11.25
N ASP A 312 17.30 -16.80 11.01
CA ASP A 312 18.06 -15.91 11.88
C ASP A 312 18.14 -14.51 11.28
N VAL A 313 17.22 -13.63 11.71
CA VAL A 313 17.10 -12.26 11.20
C VAL A 313 18.40 -11.46 11.37
N ALA A 314 19.13 -11.68 12.47
CA ALA A 314 20.39 -10.97 12.73
C ALA A 314 21.49 -11.42 11.75
N LYS A 315 21.55 -12.71 11.42
CA LYS A 315 22.45 -13.22 10.38
C LYS A 315 22.09 -12.70 9.00
N GLU A 316 20.81 -12.60 8.64
CA GLU A 316 20.40 -12.02 7.35
C GLU A 316 20.80 -10.54 7.24
N LEU A 317 20.59 -9.76 8.30
CA LEU A 317 21.04 -8.36 8.37
C LEU A 317 22.55 -8.24 8.22
N LYS A 318 23.32 -9.08 8.92
CA LYS A 318 24.78 -9.08 8.80
C LYS A 318 25.24 -9.48 7.40
N LEU A 319 24.66 -10.53 6.84
CA LEU A 319 24.98 -11.02 5.49
C LEU A 319 24.77 -9.94 4.43
N ALA A 320 23.65 -9.21 4.48
CA ALA A 320 23.39 -8.12 3.54
C ALA A 320 24.34 -6.93 3.74
N LEU A 321 24.72 -6.62 4.98
CA LEU A 321 25.68 -5.55 5.28
C LEU A 321 27.10 -5.90 4.80
N ASP A 322 27.54 -7.13 5.00
CA ASP A 322 28.87 -7.58 4.56
C ASP A 322 28.93 -7.60 3.02
N ALA A 323 27.89 -8.13 2.35
CA ALA A 323 27.77 -8.11 0.89
C ALA A 323 27.77 -6.69 0.30
N ALA A 324 27.10 -5.73 0.96
CA ALA A 324 27.07 -4.34 0.52
C ALA A 324 28.40 -3.58 0.73
N ARG A 325 29.29 -4.06 1.62
CA ARG A 325 30.61 -3.45 1.88
C ARG A 325 31.69 -3.91 0.91
N GLU A 326 31.54 -5.12 0.37
CA GLU A 326 32.50 -5.73 -0.55
C GLU A 326 32.36 -5.23 -1.99
N GLY A 327 31.29 -4.49 -2.30
CA GLY A 327 30.97 -4.06 -3.65
C GLY A 327 31.37 -2.62 -4.04
N THR A 328 31.42 -2.38 -5.34
CA THR A 328 31.51 -1.05 -5.99
C THR A 328 30.11 -0.55 -6.36
N GLN A 329 29.82 0.75 -6.20
CA GLN A 329 28.50 1.39 -6.46
C GLN A 329 27.99 1.35 -7.94
N ASP A 330 28.33 0.33 -8.72
CA ASP A 330 27.88 0.12 -10.08
C ASP A 330 26.56 -0.67 -10.17
N GLN A 331 26.05 -0.78 -11.40
CA GLN A 331 24.78 -1.46 -11.69
C GLN A 331 24.85 -2.98 -11.51
N GLU A 332 26.04 -3.58 -11.62
CA GLU A 332 26.21 -5.03 -11.51
C GLU A 332 26.05 -5.46 -10.05
N GLU A 333 26.63 -4.71 -9.11
CA GLU A 333 26.44 -4.94 -7.68
C GLU A 333 24.96 -4.78 -7.26
N ALA A 334 24.29 -3.75 -7.78
CA ALA A 334 22.87 -3.56 -7.53
C ALA A 334 22.02 -4.75 -8.02
N GLN A 335 22.40 -5.42 -9.11
CA GLN A 335 21.73 -6.63 -9.57
C GLN A 335 22.07 -7.84 -8.68
N LYS A 336 23.33 -8.03 -8.31
CA LYS A 336 23.74 -9.10 -7.38
C LYS A 336 22.99 -9.02 -6.05
N MET A 337 22.81 -7.81 -5.50
CA MET A 337 22.06 -7.61 -4.25
C MET A 337 20.56 -7.89 -4.38
N LYS A 338 19.98 -7.72 -5.58
CA LYS A 338 18.59 -8.10 -5.86
C LYS A 338 18.45 -9.62 -5.93
N ASP A 339 19.35 -10.25 -6.68
CA ASP A 339 19.37 -11.70 -6.87
C ASP A 339 19.58 -12.42 -5.52
N LEU A 340 20.48 -11.90 -4.67
CA LEU A 340 20.70 -12.38 -3.31
C LEU A 340 19.40 -12.35 -2.49
N GLY A 341 18.70 -11.21 -2.45
CA GLY A 341 17.45 -11.08 -1.69
C GLY A 341 16.39 -12.08 -2.13
N LEU A 342 16.25 -12.28 -3.44
CA LEU A 342 15.31 -13.23 -4.03
C LEU A 342 15.69 -14.69 -3.69
N GLU A 343 16.98 -15.03 -3.78
CA GLU A 343 17.51 -16.34 -3.39
C GLU A 343 17.22 -16.62 -1.91
N ARG A 344 17.53 -15.66 -1.02
CA ARG A 344 17.27 -15.80 0.41
C ARG A 344 15.79 -16.01 0.68
N ALA A 345 14.91 -15.17 0.14
CA ALA A 345 13.47 -15.27 0.31
C ALA A 345 12.95 -16.67 -0.06
N ARG A 346 13.31 -17.16 -1.26
CA ARG A 346 12.89 -18.49 -1.75
C ARG A 346 13.43 -19.61 -0.87
N SER A 347 14.68 -19.49 -0.38
CA SER A 347 15.31 -20.50 0.49
C SER A 347 14.63 -20.66 1.86
N TYR A 348 13.77 -19.72 2.26
CA TYR A 348 13.00 -19.77 3.50
C TYR A 348 11.48 -19.86 3.27
N GLY A 349 11.02 -19.95 2.02
CA GLY A 349 9.61 -20.17 1.67
C GLY A 349 8.79 -18.91 1.38
N TRP A 350 9.45 -17.80 1.05
CA TRP A 350 8.81 -16.57 0.58
C TRP A 350 9.05 -16.35 -0.92
N GLN A 351 8.06 -15.84 -1.65
CA GLN A 351 8.18 -15.67 -3.11
C GLN A 351 9.16 -14.57 -3.55
N ASP A 352 9.30 -13.51 -2.76
CA ASP A 352 10.16 -12.37 -3.09
C ASP A 352 10.72 -11.64 -1.86
N THR A 353 11.68 -10.75 -2.11
CA THR A 353 12.40 -9.97 -1.11
C THR A 353 11.48 -9.05 -0.30
N TYR A 354 10.43 -8.50 -0.92
CA TYR A 354 9.52 -7.58 -0.25
C TYR A 354 8.75 -8.29 0.87
N VAL A 355 8.05 -9.37 0.55
CA VAL A 355 7.24 -10.09 1.55
C VAL A 355 8.10 -10.75 2.62
N PHE A 356 9.31 -11.19 2.25
CA PHE A 356 10.27 -11.77 3.17
C PHE A 356 10.78 -10.77 4.20
N THR A 357 11.17 -9.57 3.75
CA THR A 357 11.64 -8.50 4.65
C THR A 357 10.51 -7.96 5.52
N LYS A 358 9.27 -7.89 5.01
CA LYS A 358 8.09 -7.54 5.83
C LYS A 358 7.82 -8.57 6.92
N ALA A 359 7.93 -9.87 6.63
CA ALA A 359 7.79 -10.92 7.63
C ALA A 359 8.86 -10.80 8.72
N MET A 360 10.13 -10.56 8.35
CA MET A 360 11.20 -10.30 9.33
C MET A 360 10.95 -9.03 10.15
N GLY A 361 10.35 -7.99 9.56
CA GLY A 361 9.90 -6.81 10.30
C GLY A 361 8.86 -7.12 11.38
N GLU A 362 7.90 -8.00 11.09
CA GLU A 362 6.94 -8.48 12.09
C GLU A 362 7.63 -9.27 13.22
N MET A 363 8.60 -10.13 12.88
CA MET A 363 9.38 -10.87 13.88
C MET A 363 10.17 -9.92 14.79
N MET A 364 10.78 -8.87 14.22
CA MET A 364 11.50 -7.83 14.98
C MET A 364 10.57 -7.08 15.93
N ILE A 365 9.36 -6.74 15.49
CA ILE A 365 8.36 -6.09 16.36
C ILE A 365 7.98 -7.04 17.51
N ASN A 366 7.62 -8.29 17.19
CA ASN A 366 7.19 -9.25 18.18
C ASN A 366 8.26 -9.52 19.24
N SER A 367 9.52 -9.64 18.84
CA SER A 367 10.62 -9.91 19.77
C SER A 367 11.04 -8.70 20.62
N THR A 368 10.81 -7.47 20.15
CA THR A 368 11.34 -6.26 20.82
C THR A 368 10.29 -5.42 21.56
N ARG A 369 8.99 -5.65 21.30
CA ARG A 369 7.89 -4.83 21.83
C ARG A 369 7.82 -4.71 23.34
N GLY A 370 8.20 -5.76 24.09
CA GLY A 370 7.93 -5.83 25.53
C GLY A 370 6.43 -5.67 25.80
N ASP A 371 6.07 -4.72 26.67
CA ASP A 371 4.67 -4.50 27.07
C ASP A 371 3.86 -3.61 26.12
N VAL A 372 4.46 -3.15 25.02
CA VAL A 372 3.75 -2.30 24.04
C VAL A 372 2.65 -3.13 23.35
N PRO A 373 1.37 -2.72 23.41
CA PRO A 373 0.31 -3.34 22.65
C PRO A 373 0.54 -3.16 21.15
N VAL A 374 0.39 -4.23 20.37
CA VAL A 374 0.66 -4.23 18.93
C VAL A 374 -0.55 -4.71 18.14
N VAL A 375 -0.90 -3.94 17.12
CA VAL A 375 -1.80 -4.38 16.04
C VAL A 375 -0.99 -4.50 14.75
N ILE A 376 -1.15 -5.61 14.04
CA ILE A 376 -0.59 -5.83 12.71
C ILE A 376 -1.75 -5.91 11.72
N ILE A 377 -1.77 -4.96 10.78
CA ILE A 377 -2.73 -4.94 9.69
C ILE A 377 -2.07 -5.54 8.45
N ARG A 378 -2.64 -6.63 7.92
CA ARG A 378 -2.16 -7.36 6.73
C ARG A 378 -3.18 -7.21 5.59
N PRO A 379 -3.15 -6.11 4.83
CA PRO A 379 -3.98 -5.98 3.64
C PRO A 379 -3.46 -6.87 2.51
N SER A 380 -4.35 -7.35 1.63
CA SER A 380 -3.98 -7.90 0.33
C SER A 380 -3.63 -6.78 -0.66
N VAL A 381 -3.86 -6.96 -1.97
CA VAL A 381 -3.57 -5.92 -2.97
C VAL A 381 -4.52 -4.75 -2.77
N ILE A 382 -3.99 -3.63 -2.28
CA ILE A 382 -4.79 -2.42 -2.05
C ILE A 382 -5.01 -1.71 -3.39
N GLU A 383 -6.27 -1.56 -3.76
CA GLU A 383 -6.70 -0.80 -4.93
C GLU A 383 -7.47 0.47 -4.53
N SER A 384 -8.07 1.15 -5.52
CA SER A 384 -8.82 2.39 -5.32
C SER A 384 -9.87 2.33 -4.20
N THR A 385 -10.27 3.48 -3.68
CA THR A 385 -11.35 3.56 -2.70
C THR A 385 -12.68 3.02 -3.25
N TYR A 386 -13.44 2.31 -2.43
CA TYR A 386 -14.75 1.78 -2.78
C TYR A 386 -15.83 2.86 -2.68
N LYS A 387 -15.83 3.62 -1.60
CA LYS A 387 -16.81 4.67 -1.30
C LYS A 387 -16.16 5.94 -0.73
N ASP A 388 -15.23 5.81 0.20
CA ASP A 388 -14.77 6.90 1.04
C ASP A 388 -13.39 7.45 0.63
N PRO A 389 -13.15 8.78 0.70
CA PRO A 389 -14.14 9.87 0.80
C PRO A 389 -14.98 10.05 -0.47
N PHE A 390 -14.50 9.50 -1.59
CA PHE A 390 -15.24 9.34 -2.83
C PHE A 390 -14.72 8.10 -3.56
N PRO A 391 -15.55 7.44 -4.39
CA PRO A 391 -15.16 6.21 -5.06
C PRO A 391 -14.07 6.43 -6.11
N GLY A 392 -13.18 5.44 -6.25
CA GLY A 392 -12.19 5.37 -7.33
C GLY A 392 -10.93 6.18 -7.09
N TRP A 393 -10.76 6.83 -5.93
CA TRP A 393 -9.54 7.55 -5.62
C TRP A 393 -8.37 6.59 -5.46
N MET A 394 -7.29 6.89 -6.15
CA MET A 394 -6.03 6.14 -6.06
C MET A 394 -4.85 7.01 -6.43
N GLU A 395 -3.67 6.58 -6.04
CA GLU A 395 -2.41 7.21 -6.45
C GLU A 395 -1.40 6.17 -6.90
N GLY A 396 -0.68 6.46 -7.97
CA GLY A 396 0.34 5.56 -8.52
C GLY A 396 -0.26 4.32 -9.17
N ASN A 397 0.60 3.58 -9.85
CA ASN A 397 0.26 2.33 -10.53
C ASN A 397 0.40 1.15 -9.54
N ARG A 398 -0.70 0.45 -9.30
CA ARG A 398 -0.84 -0.69 -8.37
C ARG A 398 -0.50 -2.00 -9.07
N MET A 399 -0.82 -3.13 -8.43
CA MET A 399 -0.40 -4.44 -8.94
C MET A 399 -1.26 -4.89 -10.12
N MET A 400 -2.57 -4.67 -10.06
CA MET A 400 -3.51 -5.07 -11.12
C MET A 400 -3.51 -4.07 -12.29
N ASP A 401 -3.32 -2.79 -12.01
CA ASP A 401 -3.37 -1.67 -12.93
C ASP A 401 -2.59 -1.84 -14.26
N PRO A 402 -1.33 -2.35 -14.29
CA PRO A 402 -0.60 -2.51 -15.55
C PRO A 402 -1.30 -3.49 -16.49
N ILE A 403 -1.90 -4.55 -15.95
CA ILE A 403 -2.63 -5.56 -16.73
C ILE A 403 -3.89 -4.92 -17.31
N VAL A 404 -4.66 -4.20 -16.47
CA VAL A 404 -5.88 -3.48 -16.86
C VAL A 404 -5.62 -2.46 -17.97
N LEU A 405 -4.52 -1.69 -17.84
CA LEU A 405 -4.14 -0.66 -18.81
C LEU A 405 -3.60 -1.24 -20.11
N CYS A 406 -2.71 -2.23 -20.04
CA CYS A 406 -2.16 -2.89 -21.23
C CYS A 406 -3.27 -3.61 -22.01
N TYR A 407 -4.19 -4.27 -21.32
CA TYR A 407 -5.36 -4.88 -21.94
C TYR A 407 -6.23 -3.84 -22.64
N GLY A 408 -6.62 -2.76 -21.95
CA GLY A 408 -7.47 -1.70 -22.52
C GLY A 408 -6.84 -0.98 -23.73
N LYS A 409 -5.51 -0.87 -23.77
CA LYS A 409 -4.76 -0.33 -24.92
C LYS A 409 -4.57 -1.35 -26.05
N GLY A 410 -5.18 -2.53 -25.92
CA GLY A 410 -5.03 -3.63 -26.85
C GLY A 410 -3.59 -4.14 -26.92
N GLN A 411 -2.73 -3.89 -25.94
CA GLN A 411 -1.32 -4.33 -25.92
C GLN A 411 -1.13 -5.72 -25.30
N LEU A 412 -2.16 -6.23 -24.62
CA LEU A 412 -2.17 -7.54 -23.98
C LEU A 412 -3.40 -8.31 -24.47
N THR A 413 -3.20 -9.44 -25.15
CA THR A 413 -4.30 -10.30 -25.65
C THR A 413 -4.40 -11.62 -24.91
N GLY A 414 -3.39 -11.93 -24.10
CA GLY A 414 -3.40 -13.06 -23.20
C GLY A 414 -2.54 -12.81 -21.97
N PHE A 415 -2.72 -13.64 -20.94
CA PHE A 415 -2.04 -13.48 -19.65
C PHE A 415 -1.73 -14.85 -19.04
N LEU A 416 -0.54 -14.98 -18.46
CA LEU A 416 -0.09 -16.20 -17.78
C LEU A 416 -0.64 -16.20 -16.34
N VAL A 417 -1.56 -17.11 -16.06
CA VAL A 417 -2.29 -17.20 -14.78
C VAL A 417 -3.02 -18.54 -14.67
N ASP A 418 -3.26 -19.02 -13.45
CA ASP A 418 -4.28 -20.05 -13.22
C ASP A 418 -5.66 -19.41 -13.48
N PRO A 419 -6.43 -19.84 -14.50
CA PRO A 419 -7.74 -19.25 -14.79
C PRO A 419 -8.70 -19.29 -13.60
N LYS A 420 -8.56 -20.32 -12.74
CA LYS A 420 -9.34 -20.51 -11.51
C LYS A 420 -8.64 -19.93 -10.27
N GLY A 421 -7.47 -19.34 -10.46
CA GLY A 421 -6.74 -18.59 -9.46
C GLY A 421 -7.54 -17.38 -8.99
N VAL A 422 -7.24 -16.93 -7.77
CA VAL A 422 -7.91 -15.78 -7.16
C VAL A 422 -6.94 -14.62 -7.04
N LEU A 423 -7.34 -13.46 -7.56
CA LEU A 423 -6.66 -12.21 -7.32
C LEU A 423 -7.21 -11.57 -6.04
N ASP A 424 -6.42 -11.57 -4.97
CA ASP A 424 -6.88 -10.98 -3.70
C ASP A 424 -6.68 -9.46 -3.69
N VAL A 425 -7.78 -8.74 -3.90
CA VAL A 425 -7.84 -7.28 -3.90
C VAL A 425 -8.70 -6.78 -2.74
N VAL A 426 -8.34 -5.62 -2.20
CA VAL A 426 -9.11 -4.90 -1.18
C VAL A 426 -9.12 -3.38 -1.48
N PRO A 427 -10.26 -2.69 -1.35
CA PRO A 427 -10.32 -1.23 -1.44
C PRO A 427 -9.60 -0.51 -0.30
N ALA A 428 -8.93 0.61 -0.60
CA ALA A 428 -8.13 1.35 0.38
C ALA A 428 -8.92 1.87 1.60
N ASP A 429 -10.15 2.32 1.39
CA ASP A 429 -11.03 2.81 2.46
C ASP A 429 -11.46 1.69 3.41
N MET A 430 -11.71 0.47 2.92
CA MET A 430 -11.97 -0.68 3.79
C MET A 430 -10.75 -1.03 4.65
N VAL A 431 -9.54 -0.91 4.10
CA VAL A 431 -8.29 -1.11 4.88
C VAL A 431 -8.17 -0.07 6.00
N VAL A 432 -8.44 1.20 5.69
CA VAL A 432 -8.41 2.29 6.67
C VAL A 432 -9.47 2.09 7.75
N ASN A 433 -10.69 1.74 7.37
CA ASN A 433 -11.79 1.53 8.29
C ASN A 433 -11.50 0.41 9.30
N ALA A 434 -11.01 -0.75 8.82
CA ALA A 434 -10.58 -1.84 9.69
C ALA A 434 -9.38 -1.43 10.58
N THR A 435 -8.45 -0.62 10.05
CA THR A 435 -7.32 -0.08 10.82
C THR A 435 -7.81 0.78 11.99
N LEU A 436 -8.75 1.69 11.76
CA LEU A 436 -9.30 2.57 12.80
C LEU A 436 -10.14 1.79 13.83
N ALA A 437 -10.92 0.81 13.39
CA ALA A 437 -11.64 -0.10 14.27
C ALA A 437 -10.69 -0.89 15.17
N ALA A 438 -9.59 -1.44 14.61
CA ALA A 438 -8.59 -2.17 15.37
C ALA A 438 -7.85 -1.25 16.36
N ILE A 439 -7.55 -0.01 15.97
CA ILE A 439 -6.97 1.01 16.85
C ILE A 439 -7.90 1.30 18.03
N ALA A 440 -9.19 1.52 17.78
CA ALA A 440 -10.16 1.82 18.84
C ALA A 440 -10.32 0.64 19.80
N LYS A 441 -10.46 -0.58 19.27
CA LYS A 441 -10.60 -1.80 20.07
C LYS A 441 -9.41 -2.04 21.00
N HIS A 442 -8.19 -1.87 20.49
CA HIS A 442 -6.97 -2.26 21.20
C HIS A 442 -6.23 -1.10 21.85
N GLY A 443 -6.61 0.14 21.55
CA GLY A 443 -6.06 1.34 22.17
C GLY A 443 -6.66 1.68 23.53
N VAL A 444 -7.78 1.05 23.90
CA VAL A 444 -8.35 1.17 25.25
C VAL A 444 -7.61 0.20 26.16
N VAL A 445 -6.87 0.74 27.13
CA VAL A 445 -6.07 -0.05 28.08
C VAL A 445 -7.01 -0.76 29.05
N ASN A 446 -7.17 -2.07 28.91
CA ASN A 446 -7.60 -2.92 30.00
C ASN A 446 -6.34 -3.31 30.78
N THR A 447 -6.16 -2.75 31.97
CA THR A 447 -4.98 -2.98 32.83
C THR A 447 -4.80 -4.43 33.27
N ASP A 448 -5.82 -5.27 33.02
CA ASP A 448 -5.90 -6.66 33.48
C ASP A 448 -5.60 -7.68 32.37
N GLN A 449 -5.30 -7.23 31.14
CA GLN A 449 -4.99 -8.10 30.01
C GLN A 449 -3.50 -8.05 29.65
N GLU A 450 -2.90 -9.21 29.40
CA GLU A 450 -1.52 -9.27 28.93
C GLU A 450 -1.40 -8.56 27.57
N PRO A 451 -0.29 -7.83 27.32
CA PRO A 451 -0.07 -7.18 26.04
C PRO A 451 -0.04 -8.20 24.90
N GLU A 452 -1.08 -8.26 24.08
CA GLU A 452 -1.21 -9.21 22.95
C GLU A 452 -0.81 -8.57 21.61
N ILE A 453 -0.33 -9.40 20.66
CA ILE A 453 -0.24 -9.02 19.25
C ILE A 453 -1.51 -9.46 18.54
N ASN A 454 -2.24 -8.49 18.01
CA ASN A 454 -3.45 -8.74 17.24
C ASN A 454 -3.17 -8.60 15.75
N VAL A 455 -3.43 -9.66 14.98
CA VAL A 455 -3.23 -9.67 13.53
C VAL A 455 -4.59 -9.65 12.84
N TYR A 456 -4.74 -8.74 11.88
CA TYR A 456 -5.93 -8.63 11.03
C TYR A 456 -5.54 -8.75 9.57
N GLN A 457 -6.02 -9.79 8.89
CA GLN A 457 -5.95 -9.93 7.45
C GLN A 457 -7.16 -9.22 6.83
N ILE A 458 -6.89 -8.19 6.03
CA ILE A 458 -7.92 -7.43 5.32
C ILE A 458 -7.81 -7.84 3.85
N ALA A 459 -8.53 -8.89 3.54
CA ALA A 459 -8.37 -9.68 2.32
C ALA A 459 -9.72 -10.27 1.93
N SER A 460 -9.96 -10.39 0.62
CA SER A 460 -11.24 -10.85 0.07
C SER A 460 -11.23 -12.34 -0.29
N SER A 461 -10.06 -12.95 -0.51
CA SER A 461 -9.97 -14.28 -1.14
C SER A 461 -10.69 -15.42 -0.42
N ALA A 462 -10.83 -15.37 0.91
CA ALA A 462 -11.51 -16.43 1.66
C ALA A 462 -13.04 -16.27 1.70
N ILE A 463 -13.57 -15.07 1.48
CA ILE A 463 -14.99 -14.75 1.67
C ILE A 463 -15.69 -14.37 0.36
N ASN A 464 -15.02 -13.57 -0.47
CA ASN A 464 -15.57 -13.03 -1.72
C ASN A 464 -14.46 -12.99 -2.80
N PRO A 465 -14.04 -14.16 -3.31
CA PRO A 465 -12.91 -14.25 -4.22
C PRO A 465 -13.19 -13.58 -5.58
N LEU A 466 -12.22 -12.81 -6.08
CA LEU A 466 -12.19 -12.34 -7.47
C LEU A 466 -11.37 -13.32 -8.32
N VAL A 467 -12.04 -14.16 -9.10
CA VAL A 467 -11.38 -15.16 -9.96
C VAL A 467 -10.83 -14.50 -11.21
N PHE A 468 -9.67 -14.95 -11.72
CA PHE A 468 -9.04 -14.35 -12.90
C PHE A 468 -9.89 -14.48 -14.17
N GLU A 469 -10.62 -15.59 -14.35
CA GLU A 469 -11.56 -15.74 -15.46
C GLU A 469 -12.68 -14.68 -15.42
N ASP A 470 -13.28 -14.47 -14.25
CA ASP A 470 -14.30 -13.43 -14.05
C ASP A 470 -13.71 -12.03 -14.30
N LEU A 471 -12.50 -11.76 -13.80
CA LEU A 471 -11.82 -10.50 -14.04
C LEU A 471 -11.60 -10.27 -15.54
N ALA A 472 -11.15 -11.27 -16.29
CA ALA A 472 -10.97 -11.16 -17.74
C ALA A 472 -12.28 -10.82 -18.47
N GLU A 473 -13.40 -11.42 -18.06
CA GLU A 473 -14.72 -11.09 -18.60
C GLU A 473 -15.17 -9.67 -18.23
N LEU A 474 -14.96 -9.24 -16.99
CA LEU A 474 -15.28 -7.87 -16.54
C LEU A 474 -14.49 -6.83 -17.34
N LEU A 475 -13.19 -7.06 -17.54
CA LEU A 475 -12.35 -6.18 -18.35
C LEU A 475 -12.81 -6.15 -19.80
N TYR A 476 -13.08 -7.31 -20.41
CA TYR A 476 -13.57 -7.39 -21.79
C TYR A 476 -14.87 -6.60 -21.97
N ASN A 477 -15.84 -6.82 -21.09
CA ASN A 477 -17.12 -6.13 -21.15
C ASN A 477 -16.96 -4.61 -20.99
N HIS A 478 -16.13 -4.16 -20.04
CA HIS A 478 -15.84 -2.73 -19.86
C HIS A 478 -15.22 -2.09 -21.11
N TYR A 479 -14.16 -2.68 -21.66
CA TYR A 479 -13.45 -2.07 -22.80
C TYR A 479 -14.18 -2.26 -24.13
N LYS A 480 -15.09 -3.24 -24.23
CA LYS A 480 -16.02 -3.35 -25.35
C LYS A 480 -17.05 -2.21 -25.34
N SER A 481 -17.58 -1.83 -24.17
CA SER A 481 -18.55 -0.74 -24.05
C SER A 481 -17.89 0.64 -24.05
N THR A 482 -16.72 0.75 -23.43
CA THR A 482 -16.00 2.00 -23.17
C THR A 482 -14.53 1.85 -23.60
N PRO A 483 -14.27 1.73 -24.91
CA PRO A 483 -12.93 1.47 -25.44
C PRO A 483 -11.96 2.62 -25.12
N CYS A 484 -10.68 2.29 -24.96
CA CYS A 484 -9.63 3.30 -25.01
C CYS A 484 -9.51 3.85 -26.44
N MET A 485 -9.00 5.07 -26.55
CA MET A 485 -8.77 5.71 -27.85
C MET A 485 -7.29 5.58 -28.21
N ASP A 486 -6.99 5.36 -29.48
CA ASP A 486 -5.62 5.49 -29.96
C ASP A 486 -5.23 6.97 -30.12
N SER A 487 -3.99 7.23 -30.53
CA SER A 487 -3.49 8.59 -30.75
C SER A 487 -4.20 9.36 -31.86
N LYS A 488 -5.04 8.70 -32.66
CA LYS A 488 -5.87 9.28 -33.73
C LYS A 488 -7.33 9.43 -33.31
N GLY A 489 -7.68 9.09 -32.07
CA GLY A 489 -9.05 9.12 -31.57
C GLY A 489 -9.91 7.94 -32.05
N VAL A 490 -9.28 6.87 -32.56
CA VAL A 490 -10.01 5.67 -33.00
C VAL A 490 -10.17 4.71 -31.81
N PRO A 491 -11.38 4.17 -31.58
CA PRO A 491 -11.60 3.16 -30.56
C PRO A 491 -10.72 1.92 -30.74
N ILE A 492 -10.02 1.52 -29.68
CA ILE A 492 -9.23 0.30 -29.65
C ILE A 492 -10.15 -0.88 -29.30
N MET A 493 -10.31 -1.79 -30.26
CA MET A 493 -11.07 -3.02 -30.04
C MET A 493 -10.19 -4.09 -29.40
N VAL A 494 -10.62 -4.62 -28.27
CA VAL A 494 -9.90 -5.65 -27.52
C VAL A 494 -10.63 -7.00 -27.61
N PRO A 495 -9.94 -8.11 -27.91
CA PRO A 495 -10.54 -9.44 -27.83
C PRO A 495 -10.69 -9.87 -26.36
N LEU A 496 -11.53 -10.85 -26.07
CA LEU A 496 -11.54 -11.49 -24.75
C LEU A 496 -10.13 -12.02 -24.45
N MET A 497 -9.59 -11.67 -23.27
CA MET A 497 -8.24 -12.05 -22.88
C MET A 497 -8.13 -13.57 -22.76
N LYS A 498 -7.14 -14.16 -23.43
CA LYS A 498 -6.85 -15.59 -23.27
C LYS A 498 -5.99 -15.83 -22.03
N LEU A 499 -6.41 -16.76 -21.18
CA LEU A 499 -5.67 -17.12 -19.97
C LEU A 499 -4.88 -18.41 -20.22
N PHE A 500 -3.62 -18.44 -19.76
CA PHE A 500 -2.69 -19.54 -19.99
C PHE A 500 -2.10 -20.00 -18.66
N ASP A 501 -2.14 -21.30 -18.39
CA ASP A 501 -1.45 -21.94 -17.26
C ASP A 501 -0.04 -22.42 -17.61
N SER A 502 0.31 -22.39 -18.90
CA SER A 502 1.61 -22.81 -19.45
C SER A 502 2.39 -21.63 -20.04
N VAL A 503 3.66 -21.50 -19.63
CA VAL A 503 4.60 -20.50 -20.17
C VAL A 503 4.81 -20.70 -21.67
N ASP A 504 4.83 -21.95 -22.14
CA ASP A 504 5.07 -22.27 -23.54
C ASP A 504 3.88 -21.84 -24.40
N ASP A 505 2.65 -22.19 -23.99
CA ASP A 505 1.43 -21.79 -24.71
C ASP A 505 1.23 -20.27 -24.71
N PHE A 506 1.51 -19.63 -23.58
CA PHE A 506 1.50 -18.18 -23.47
C PHE A 506 2.51 -17.54 -24.43
N SER A 507 3.73 -18.06 -24.47
CA SER A 507 4.79 -17.57 -25.35
C SER A 507 4.43 -17.72 -26.83
N ASP A 508 3.87 -18.86 -27.21
CA ASP A 508 3.43 -19.15 -28.56
C ASP A 508 2.27 -18.24 -28.99
N HIS A 509 1.31 -17.98 -28.10
CA HIS A 509 0.23 -17.03 -28.33
C HIS A 509 0.77 -15.62 -28.56
N LEU A 510 1.68 -15.15 -27.70
CA LEU A 510 2.28 -13.83 -27.85
C LEU A 510 3.08 -13.69 -29.15
N TRP A 511 3.80 -14.74 -29.58
CA TRP A 511 4.47 -14.75 -30.88
C TRP A 511 3.51 -14.65 -32.05
N LYS A 512 2.40 -15.39 -32.02
CA LYS A 512 1.38 -15.34 -33.07
C LYS A 512 0.72 -13.95 -33.14
N ASP A 513 0.27 -13.42 -32.00
CA ASP A 513 -0.35 -12.09 -31.91
C ASP A 513 0.59 -10.98 -32.39
N ALA A 514 1.88 -11.05 -32.03
CA ALA A 514 2.88 -10.08 -32.50
C ALA A 514 3.09 -10.15 -34.03
N GLN A 515 3.09 -11.35 -34.63
CA GLN A 515 3.20 -11.53 -36.08
C GLN A 515 1.96 -11.02 -36.84
N GLU A 516 0.77 -11.27 -36.31
CA GLU A 516 -0.49 -10.81 -36.90
C GLU A 516 -0.56 -9.28 -36.91
N ARG A 517 -0.29 -8.63 -35.77
CA ARG A 517 -0.31 -7.15 -35.63
C ARG A 517 0.70 -6.44 -36.51
N SER A 518 1.78 -7.12 -36.84
CA SER A 518 2.83 -6.56 -37.67
C SER A 518 2.64 -6.78 -39.16
N GLY A 519 1.57 -7.48 -39.57
CA GLY A 519 1.27 -7.76 -40.98
C GLY A 519 2.19 -8.80 -41.62
N LEU A 520 3.03 -9.49 -40.82
CA LEU A 520 4.02 -10.46 -41.29
C LEU A 520 3.41 -11.71 -41.95
N MET A 521 2.15 -12.01 -41.65
CA MET A 521 1.44 -13.17 -42.22
C MET A 521 0.89 -12.94 -43.63
N ASN A 522 0.70 -11.69 -44.07
CA ASN A 522 -0.13 -11.42 -45.25
C ASN A 522 0.61 -11.02 -46.53
N ASP A 523 1.90 -10.67 -46.52
CA ASP A 523 2.70 -10.55 -47.76
C ASP A 523 4.21 -10.42 -47.47
N VAL A 524 4.95 -11.53 -47.48
CA VAL A 524 6.43 -11.52 -47.29
C VAL A 524 7.16 -11.07 -48.57
N SER A 525 6.46 -11.02 -49.70
CA SER A 525 7.02 -10.75 -51.03
C SER A 525 7.40 -9.28 -51.26
N SER A 526 6.80 -8.34 -50.53
CA SER A 526 6.83 -6.90 -50.83
C SER A 526 7.45 -6.01 -49.73
N VAL A 527 7.85 -6.60 -48.60
CA VAL A 527 8.37 -5.85 -47.44
C VAL A 527 9.91 -5.77 -47.48
N ASP A 528 10.45 -4.55 -47.43
CA ASP A 528 11.90 -4.30 -47.34
C ASP A 528 12.52 -5.11 -46.18
N SER A 529 13.59 -5.85 -46.46
CA SER A 529 14.33 -6.69 -45.50
C SER A 529 14.70 -5.93 -44.21
N LYS A 530 15.02 -4.64 -44.30
CA LYS A 530 15.29 -3.79 -43.12
C LYS A 530 14.04 -3.50 -42.29
N MET A 531 12.89 -3.35 -42.94
CA MET A 531 11.60 -3.14 -42.27
C MET A 531 11.14 -4.44 -41.58
N LEU A 532 11.32 -5.59 -42.24
CA LEU A 532 11.06 -6.91 -41.67
C LEU A 532 11.93 -7.18 -40.42
N GLN A 533 13.20 -6.82 -40.45
CA GLN A 533 14.10 -6.93 -39.29
C GLN A 533 13.66 -6.03 -38.12
N LYS A 534 13.26 -4.78 -38.39
CA LYS A 534 12.72 -3.87 -37.35
C LYS A 534 11.45 -4.41 -36.74
N ILE A 535 10.54 -4.94 -37.55
CA ILE A 535 9.28 -5.51 -37.09
C ILE A 535 9.53 -6.74 -36.20
N LYS A 536 10.39 -7.68 -36.65
CA LYS A 536 10.78 -8.84 -35.84
C LYS A 536 11.42 -8.43 -34.51
N PHE A 537 12.24 -7.38 -34.51
CA PHE A 537 12.84 -6.84 -33.29
C PHE A 537 11.80 -6.25 -32.33
N ILE A 538 10.81 -5.50 -32.83
CA ILE A 538 9.71 -4.97 -32.02
C ILE A 538 8.89 -6.11 -31.41
N CYS A 539 8.50 -7.09 -32.24
CA CYS A 539 7.76 -8.28 -31.79
C CYS A 539 8.53 -9.00 -30.68
N LYS A 540 9.81 -9.28 -30.91
CA LYS A 540 10.70 -9.90 -29.92
C LYS A 540 10.68 -9.11 -28.61
N LYS A 541 10.90 -7.80 -28.67
CA LYS A 541 10.94 -6.95 -27.48
C LYS A 541 9.61 -6.95 -26.71
N SER A 542 8.47 -6.90 -27.40
CA SER A 542 7.14 -6.91 -26.78
C SER A 542 6.88 -8.20 -25.99
N VAL A 543 7.30 -9.35 -26.50
CA VAL A 543 7.12 -10.62 -25.79
C VAL A 543 8.17 -10.83 -24.72
N GLU A 544 9.42 -10.38 -24.89
CA GLU A 544 10.38 -10.38 -23.78
C GLU A 544 9.85 -9.54 -22.60
N GLN A 545 9.20 -8.41 -22.88
CA GLN A 545 8.52 -7.62 -21.85
C GLN A 545 7.35 -8.37 -21.21
N ALA A 546 6.49 -9.02 -21.99
CA ALA A 546 5.36 -9.78 -21.46
C ALA A 546 5.81 -11.01 -20.65
N LYS A 547 6.85 -11.72 -21.10
CA LYS A 547 7.51 -12.80 -20.35
C LYS A 547 8.07 -12.31 -19.03
N HIS A 548 8.77 -11.17 -19.04
CA HIS A 548 9.31 -10.57 -17.83
C HIS A 548 8.22 -10.22 -16.81
N LEU A 549 7.09 -9.65 -17.27
CA LEU A 549 5.94 -9.38 -16.39
C LEU A 549 5.33 -10.67 -15.86
N ALA A 550 5.16 -11.68 -16.71
CA ALA A 550 4.67 -12.99 -16.31
C ALA A 550 5.54 -13.60 -15.19
N THR A 551 6.88 -13.58 -15.32
CA THR A 551 7.79 -14.07 -14.28
C THR A 551 7.68 -13.29 -12.96
N ILE A 552 7.45 -11.97 -12.99
CA ILE A 552 7.28 -11.16 -11.77
C ILE A 552 5.96 -11.49 -11.08
N TYR A 553 4.89 -11.70 -11.84
CA TYR A 553 3.55 -11.92 -11.32
C TYR A 553 3.21 -13.39 -11.08
N GLU A 554 3.98 -14.33 -11.62
CA GLU A 554 3.78 -15.79 -11.50
C GLU A 554 3.51 -16.22 -10.04
N PRO A 555 4.29 -15.80 -9.02
CA PRO A 555 4.05 -16.25 -7.65
C PRO A 555 2.71 -15.81 -7.06
N TYR A 556 2.08 -14.80 -7.66
CA TYR A 556 0.81 -14.22 -7.24
C TYR A 556 -0.37 -14.69 -8.08
N THR A 557 -0.14 -14.90 -9.38
CA THR A 557 -1.14 -15.37 -10.35
C THR A 557 -1.42 -16.87 -10.21
N PHE A 558 -0.47 -17.64 -9.67
CA PHE A 558 -0.63 -19.06 -9.33
C PHE A 558 -0.71 -19.30 -7.81
N TYR A 559 -1.05 -18.27 -7.03
CA TYR A 559 -1.10 -18.39 -5.57
C TYR A 559 -2.35 -19.14 -5.09
N GLY A 560 -2.17 -20.32 -4.51
CA GLY A 560 -3.24 -21.15 -3.95
C GLY A 560 -3.61 -20.85 -2.50
N GLY A 561 -2.96 -19.86 -1.86
CA GLY A 561 -3.31 -19.40 -0.52
C GLY A 561 -4.60 -18.55 -0.51
N ARG A 562 -5.41 -18.69 0.53
CA ARG A 562 -6.62 -17.89 0.80
C ARG A 562 -6.52 -17.33 2.21
N PHE A 563 -6.52 -16.01 2.33
CA PHE A 563 -6.27 -15.35 3.60
C PHE A 563 -7.53 -15.36 4.45
N ASP A 564 -7.49 -16.13 5.53
CA ASP A 564 -8.54 -16.12 6.53
C ASP A 564 -8.66 -14.74 7.17
N ASN A 565 -9.88 -14.26 7.36
CA ASN A 565 -10.15 -12.94 7.94
C ASN A 565 -11.09 -13.04 9.16
N SER A 566 -11.06 -14.15 9.90
CA SER A 566 -11.98 -14.39 11.02
C SER A 566 -11.83 -13.36 12.14
N ASN A 567 -10.62 -12.87 12.44
CA ASN A 567 -10.39 -11.77 13.38
C ASN A 567 -10.97 -10.47 12.84
N THR A 568 -10.80 -10.19 11.54
CA THR A 568 -11.39 -9.02 10.87
C THR A 568 -12.92 -9.06 10.89
N GLN A 569 -13.53 -10.22 10.62
CA GLN A 569 -14.99 -10.40 10.73
C GLN A 569 -15.47 -10.19 12.17
N ARG A 570 -14.78 -10.80 13.15
CA ARG A 570 -15.07 -10.54 14.57
C ARG A 570 -14.92 -9.07 14.94
N LEU A 571 -13.96 -8.33 14.36
CA LEU A 571 -13.81 -6.90 14.59
C LEU A 571 -15.05 -6.12 14.12
N LEU A 572 -15.61 -6.49 12.95
CA LEU A 572 -16.85 -5.93 12.42
C LEU A 572 -18.07 -6.24 13.31
N GLU A 573 -18.11 -7.43 13.92
CA GLU A 573 -19.18 -7.83 14.86
C GLU A 573 -19.21 -6.98 16.14
N TYR A 574 -18.07 -6.43 16.58
CA TYR A 574 -18.01 -5.53 17.74
C TYR A 574 -18.50 -4.11 17.44
N MET A 575 -18.70 -3.76 16.16
CA MET A 575 -19.12 -2.42 15.78
C MET A 575 -20.64 -2.25 15.93
N SER A 576 -21.05 -1.06 16.34
CA SER A 576 -22.46 -0.65 16.28
C SER A 576 -22.91 -0.48 14.82
N GLU A 577 -24.22 -0.49 14.55
CA GLU A 577 -24.73 -0.24 13.20
C GLU A 577 -24.34 1.15 12.66
N ALA A 578 -24.28 2.16 13.53
CA ALA A 578 -23.79 3.48 13.16
C ALA A 578 -22.32 3.45 12.72
N GLU A 579 -21.47 2.71 13.45
CA GLU A 579 -20.07 2.54 13.06
C GLU A 579 -19.91 1.69 11.81
N LYS A 580 -20.74 0.66 11.60
CA LYS A 580 -20.70 -0.13 10.35
C LYS A 580 -21.06 0.71 9.12
N ASN A 581 -21.95 1.69 9.28
CA ASN A 581 -22.30 2.61 8.21
C ASN A 581 -21.15 3.58 7.88
N GLU A 582 -20.49 4.12 8.91
CA GLU A 582 -19.44 5.13 8.74
C GLU A 582 -18.04 4.54 8.52
N PHE A 583 -17.76 3.37 9.06
CA PHE A 583 -16.46 2.70 9.05
C PHE A 583 -16.59 1.23 8.60
N GLY A 584 -17.56 0.91 7.75
CA GLY A 584 -17.73 -0.46 7.25
C GLY A 584 -16.54 -0.94 6.42
N PHE A 585 -16.18 -2.21 6.59
CA PHE A 585 -15.11 -2.87 5.82
C PHE A 585 -15.44 -4.34 5.49
N ASP A 586 -16.73 -4.65 5.36
CA ASP A 586 -17.17 -5.99 4.96
C ASP A 586 -16.84 -6.27 3.49
N VAL A 587 -15.73 -6.97 3.27
CA VAL A 587 -15.28 -7.41 1.94
C VAL A 587 -16.26 -8.38 1.27
N GLY A 588 -17.14 -9.03 2.03
CA GLY A 588 -18.21 -9.89 1.51
C GLY A 588 -19.24 -9.13 0.66
N ASN A 589 -19.38 -7.82 0.90
CA ASN A 589 -20.36 -6.99 0.21
C ASN A 589 -19.79 -6.27 -1.03
N ILE A 590 -18.54 -6.54 -1.41
CA ILE A 590 -17.96 -5.96 -2.62
C ILE A 590 -18.66 -6.55 -3.84
N ASN A 591 -19.39 -5.73 -4.57
CA ASN A 591 -19.85 -6.07 -5.91
C ASN A 591 -18.70 -5.90 -6.90
N TRP A 592 -18.00 -6.99 -7.24
CA TRP A 592 -16.83 -6.96 -8.12
C TRP A 592 -17.12 -6.34 -9.49
N LYS A 593 -18.28 -6.63 -10.07
CA LYS A 593 -18.67 -6.09 -11.37
C LYS A 593 -18.74 -4.56 -11.33
N ASP A 594 -19.45 -4.03 -10.35
CA ASP A 594 -19.60 -2.58 -10.18
C ASP A 594 -18.26 -1.93 -9.80
N TYR A 595 -17.55 -2.51 -8.83
CA TYR A 595 -16.27 -1.98 -8.37
C TYR A 595 -15.24 -1.92 -9.50
N ILE A 596 -15.03 -3.00 -10.27
CA ILE A 596 -14.06 -3.00 -11.36
C ILE A 596 -14.50 -2.06 -12.48
N THR A 597 -15.75 -2.18 -12.94
CA THR A 597 -16.23 -1.51 -14.16
C THR A 597 -16.51 -0.03 -13.98
N ASN A 598 -17.14 0.35 -12.87
CA ASN A 598 -17.69 1.68 -12.65
C ASN A 598 -16.89 2.52 -11.64
N VAL A 599 -16.06 1.90 -10.81
CA VAL A 599 -15.27 2.60 -9.78
C VAL A 599 -13.79 2.59 -10.12
N HIS A 600 -13.18 1.41 -10.18
CA HIS A 600 -11.74 1.24 -10.26
C HIS A 600 -11.17 1.64 -11.63
N ILE A 601 -11.68 1.10 -12.75
CA ILE A 601 -11.16 1.48 -14.09
C ILE A 601 -11.36 2.98 -14.38
N PRO A 602 -12.54 3.60 -14.09
CA PRO A 602 -12.69 5.05 -14.21
C PRO A 602 -11.75 5.84 -13.30
N GLY A 603 -11.56 5.41 -12.05
CA GLY A 603 -10.60 5.97 -11.10
C GLY A 603 -9.17 5.93 -11.63
N LEU A 604 -8.75 4.78 -12.17
CA LEU A 604 -7.45 4.57 -12.79
C LEU A 604 -7.22 5.53 -13.97
N ARG A 605 -8.22 5.68 -14.85
CA ARG A 605 -8.18 6.64 -15.97
C ARG A 605 -8.07 8.10 -15.48
N LYS A 606 -8.84 8.45 -14.45
CA LYS A 606 -8.87 9.81 -13.91
C LYS A 606 -7.57 10.17 -13.20
N HIS A 607 -7.11 9.34 -12.27
CA HIS A 607 -6.06 9.70 -11.32
C HIS A 607 -4.65 9.26 -11.76
N VAL A 608 -4.51 8.13 -12.46
CA VAL A 608 -3.21 7.61 -12.89
C VAL A 608 -2.89 8.04 -14.33
N LEU A 609 -3.84 7.90 -15.25
CA LEU A 609 -3.64 8.36 -16.63
C LEU A 609 -3.82 9.88 -16.81
N LYS A 610 -4.40 10.57 -15.81
CA LYS A 610 -4.71 12.01 -15.86
C LYS A 610 -5.52 12.40 -17.10
N GLY A 611 -6.48 11.56 -17.48
CA GLY A 611 -7.31 11.78 -18.66
C GLY A 611 -6.61 11.56 -20.00
N ARG A 612 -5.37 11.03 -20.03
CA ARG A 612 -4.75 10.52 -21.26
C ARG A 612 -5.39 9.17 -21.60
N ALA A 613 -6.51 9.23 -22.31
CA ALA A 613 -7.08 8.09 -23.02
C ALA A 613 -6.14 7.65 -24.14
#